data_AF-A0AAV7CAC1-F1
#
_entry.id   AF-A0AAV7CAC1-F1
#
_cell.length_a   1.000
_cell.length_b   1.000
_cell.length_c   1.000
_cell.angle_alpha   90.00
_cell.angle_beta   90.00
_cell.angle_gamma   90.00
#
_symmetry.space_group_name_H-M   'P 1'
#
loop_
_entity.id
_entity.type
_entity.pdbx_description
1 polymer ?
#
loop_
_entity_poly.entity_id
_entity_poly.type
_entity_poly.pdbx_seq_one_letter_code
_entity_poly.pdbx_strand_id
1 'polypeptide(L)'
;MYVEGAVDLAALVLSYFFLPECDKEKQRNLMKERAWKRYFPVYNKALEGKEFLVGNKLSWADVYLLDDILQLEEFHPDILEKFANLQAFKKRMQEIPTIKKFLQPGGQRQPMADDVYISTVKKLVFS
;
A
#
# COMPACT_ATOMS: atom_id res chain seq x y z
N MET A 1 9.04 13.61 -0.02
CA MET A 1 7.81 13.79 -0.81
C MET A 1 7.13 12.47 -1.22
N TYR A 2 7.63 11.68 -2.18
CA TYR A 2 6.92 10.45 -2.60
C TYR A 2 6.94 9.33 -1.55
N VAL A 3 8.06 9.11 -0.87
CA VAL A 3 8.14 8.10 0.20
C VAL A 3 7.29 8.52 1.40
N GLU A 4 7.29 9.80 1.79
CA GLU A 4 6.45 10.31 2.88
C GLU A 4 4.96 10.07 2.62
N GLY A 5 4.48 10.33 1.39
CA GLY A 5 3.08 10.07 1.05
C GLY A 5 2.69 8.59 1.13
N ALA A 6 3.64 7.70 0.86
CA ALA A 6 3.46 6.26 0.97
C ALA A 6 3.44 5.84 2.45
N VAL A 7 4.40 6.32 3.23
CA VAL A 7 4.46 6.10 4.69
C VAL A 7 3.20 6.59 5.40
N ASP A 8 2.63 7.72 4.98
CA ASP A 8 1.35 8.21 5.50
C ASP A 8 0.19 7.23 5.25
N LEU A 9 0.13 6.62 4.05
CA LEU A 9 -0.90 5.61 3.72
C LEU A 9 -0.67 4.32 4.51
N ALA A 10 0.58 3.84 4.57
CA ALA A 10 0.97 2.69 5.38
C ALA A 10 0.60 2.87 6.86
N ALA A 11 0.74 4.07 7.41
CA ALA A 11 0.36 4.36 8.80
C ALA A 11 -1.15 4.22 9.03
N LEU A 12 -1.99 4.61 8.05
CA LEU A 12 -3.44 4.42 8.14
C LEU A 12 -3.80 2.93 8.13
N VAL A 13 -3.14 2.14 7.27
CA VAL A 13 -3.32 0.68 7.22
C VAL A 13 -2.85 0.04 8.53
N LEU A 14 -1.68 0.43 9.05
CA LEU A 14 -1.17 -0.10 10.30
C LEU A 14 -2.13 0.16 11.46
N SER A 15 -2.66 1.38 11.57
CA SER A 15 -3.59 1.72 12.66
C SER A 15 -4.87 0.89 12.63
N TYR A 16 -5.35 0.48 11.44
CA TYR A 16 -6.57 -0.31 11.29
C TYR A 16 -6.55 -1.58 12.15
N PHE A 17 -5.41 -2.26 12.24
CA PHE A 17 -5.30 -3.52 12.99
C PHE A 17 -5.37 -3.37 14.50
N PHE A 18 -5.09 -2.17 15.02
CA PHE A 18 -5.04 -1.92 16.46
C PHE A 18 -6.24 -1.12 16.97
N LEU A 19 -7.11 -0.64 16.08
CA LEU A 19 -8.34 0.06 16.44
C LEU A 19 -9.40 -0.89 17.02
N PRO A 20 -10.30 -0.38 17.88
CA PRO A 20 -11.53 -1.07 18.25
C PRO A 20 -12.40 -1.39 17.02
N GLU A 21 -13.18 -2.47 17.08
CA GLU A 21 -14.05 -2.90 15.97
C GLU A 21 -15.00 -1.79 15.48
N CYS A 22 -15.52 -0.97 16.40
CA CYS A 22 -16.43 0.13 16.06
C CYS A 22 -15.78 1.22 15.18
N ASP A 23 -14.45 1.35 15.20
CA ASP A 23 -13.71 2.37 14.45
C ASP A 23 -13.11 1.83 13.15
N LYS A 24 -13.05 0.51 12.97
CA LYS A 24 -12.43 -0.14 11.80
C LYS A 24 -13.09 0.26 10.48
N GLU A 25 -14.40 0.38 10.45
CA GLU A 25 -15.12 0.82 9.24
C GLU A 25 -14.80 2.28 8.87
N LYS A 26 -14.78 3.16 9.87
CA LYS A 26 -14.38 4.56 9.69
C LYS A 26 -12.96 4.66 9.16
N GLN A 27 -12.05 3.83 9.68
CA GLN A 27 -10.67 3.78 9.20
C GLN A 27 -10.58 3.26 7.76
N ARG A 28 -11.33 2.21 7.39
CA ARG A 28 -11.41 1.73 5.99
C ARG A 28 -11.86 2.83 5.04
N ASN A 29 -12.87 3.59 5.41
CA ASN A 29 -13.37 4.70 4.60
C ASN A 29 -12.34 5.84 4.49
N LEU A 30 -11.66 6.17 5.59
CA LEU A 30 -10.60 7.18 5.61
C LEU A 30 -9.41 6.78 4.71
N MET A 31 -9.00 5.52 4.73
CA MET A 31 -7.94 5.00 3.85
C MET A 31 -8.29 5.23 2.38
N LYS A 32 -9.51 4.83 1.96
CA LYS A 32 -9.99 5.04 0.59
C LYS A 32 -10.05 6.52 0.22
N GLU A 33 -10.60 7.34 1.11
CA GLU A 33 -10.70 8.78 0.89
C GLU A 33 -9.31 9.42 0.71
N ARG A 34 -8.36 9.11 1.60
CA ARG A 34 -7.00 9.65 1.55
C ARG A 34 -6.25 9.19 0.31
N ALA A 35 -6.33 7.91 -0.02
CA ALA A 35 -5.77 7.38 -1.25
C ALA A 35 -6.33 8.12 -2.47
N TRP A 36 -7.65 8.20 -2.62
CA TRP A 36 -8.30 8.81 -3.79
C TRP A 36 -8.15 10.32 -3.90
N LYS A 37 -8.27 11.06 -2.80
CA LYS A 37 -8.31 12.53 -2.85
C LYS A 37 -6.95 13.18 -2.68
N ARG A 38 -6.00 12.53 -1.98
CA ARG A 38 -4.73 13.16 -1.60
C ARG A 38 -3.52 12.54 -2.30
N TYR A 39 -3.39 11.22 -2.28
CA TYR A 39 -2.12 10.58 -2.63
C TYR A 39 -2.10 10.06 -4.07
N PHE A 40 -3.08 9.23 -4.47
CA PHE A 40 -3.12 8.61 -5.79
C PHE A 40 -3.17 9.60 -6.96
N PRO A 41 -3.88 10.75 -6.88
CA PRO A 41 -3.80 11.76 -7.94
C PRO A 41 -2.38 12.26 -8.21
N VAL A 42 -1.56 12.39 -7.15
CA VAL A 42 -0.18 12.87 -7.26
C VAL A 42 0.70 11.82 -7.92
N TYR A 43 0.64 10.57 -7.47
CA TYR A 43 1.42 9.48 -8.08
C TYR A 43 0.99 9.18 -9.51
N ASN A 44 -0.33 9.14 -9.77
CA ASN A 44 -0.87 8.90 -11.10
C ASN A 44 -0.40 9.98 -12.09
N LYS A 45 -0.35 11.25 -11.67
CA LYS A 45 0.21 12.34 -12.48
C LYS A 45 1.72 12.24 -12.61
N ALA A 46 2.44 11.88 -11.56
CA ALA A 46 3.90 11.75 -11.59
C ALA A 46 4.39 10.65 -12.56
N LEU A 47 3.58 9.61 -12.76
CA LEU A 47 3.84 8.49 -13.65
C LEU A 47 3.38 8.73 -15.10
N GLU A 48 2.83 9.89 -15.42
CA GLU A 48 2.45 10.23 -16.80
C GLU A 48 3.70 10.32 -17.68
N GLY A 49 3.78 9.46 -18.70
CA GLY A 49 4.93 9.36 -19.59
C GLY A 49 6.21 8.82 -18.94
N LYS A 50 6.12 8.21 -17.74
CA LYS A 50 7.26 7.67 -17.00
C LYS A 50 7.01 6.26 -16.51
N GLU A 51 8.08 5.51 -16.37
CA GLU A 51 8.04 4.14 -15.85
C GLU A 51 8.13 4.12 -14.32
N PHE A 52 8.99 4.98 -13.76
CA PHE A 52 9.32 5.08 -12.34
C PHE A 52 9.20 6.51 -11.82
N LEU A 53 8.99 6.66 -10.51
CA LEU A 53 8.70 7.94 -9.85
C LEU A 53 9.89 8.90 -9.82
N VAL A 54 11.11 8.39 -9.64
CA VAL A 54 12.30 9.21 -9.40
C VAL A 54 13.36 8.96 -10.47
N GLY A 55 13.74 10.01 -11.21
CA GLY A 55 14.77 9.91 -12.25
C GLY A 55 14.47 8.91 -13.38
N ASN A 56 13.21 8.47 -13.49
CA ASN A 56 12.78 7.38 -14.37
C ASN A 56 13.60 6.09 -14.20
N LYS A 57 14.03 5.79 -12.97
CA LYS A 57 14.71 4.55 -12.59
C LYS A 57 14.06 3.97 -11.34
N LEU A 58 14.09 2.64 -11.21
CA LEU A 58 13.59 1.95 -10.03
C LEU A 58 14.23 2.53 -8.76
N SER A 59 13.39 2.92 -7.82
CA SER A 59 13.78 3.51 -6.55
C SER A 59 12.94 2.92 -5.42
N TRP A 60 13.33 3.21 -4.18
CA TRP A 60 12.52 2.81 -3.02
C TRP A 60 11.12 3.42 -3.04
N ALA A 61 10.93 4.61 -3.64
CA ALA A 61 9.61 5.22 -3.76
C ALA A 61 8.63 4.31 -4.54
N ASP A 62 9.12 3.63 -5.58
CA ASP A 62 8.30 2.73 -6.38
C ASP A 62 7.93 1.47 -5.60
N VAL A 63 8.88 0.93 -4.81
CA VAL A 63 8.66 -0.25 -3.97
C VAL A 63 7.64 0.04 -2.86
N TYR A 64 7.77 1.19 -2.19
CA TYR A 64 6.81 1.62 -1.17
C TYR A 64 5.41 1.82 -1.77
N LEU A 65 5.31 2.52 -2.90
CA LEU A 65 4.02 2.74 -3.56
C LEU A 65 3.36 1.42 -3.99
N LEU A 66 4.15 0.47 -4.53
CA LEU A 66 3.61 -0.85 -4.86
C LEU A 66 3.05 -1.54 -3.62
N ASP A 67 3.78 -1.52 -2.51
CA ASP A 67 3.35 -2.20 -1.31
C ASP A 67 2.05 -1.60 -0.75
N ASP A 68 1.94 -0.27 -0.69
CA ASP A 68 0.71 0.41 -0.28
C ASP A 68 -0.47 0.07 -1.19
N ILE A 69 -0.26 0.05 -2.51
CA ILE A 69 -1.31 -0.33 -3.47
C ILE A 69 -1.83 -1.73 -3.16
N LEU A 70 -0.91 -2.70 -2.98
CA LEU A 70 -1.29 -4.08 -2.71
C LEU A 70 -2.02 -4.20 -1.36
N GLN A 71 -1.57 -3.48 -0.32
CA GLN A 71 -2.25 -3.46 0.97
C GLN A 71 -3.64 -2.82 0.90
N LEU A 72 -3.80 -1.71 0.17
CA LEU A 72 -5.08 -1.02 0.03
C LEU A 72 -6.11 -1.82 -0.79
N GLU A 73 -5.65 -2.60 -1.77
CA GLU A 73 -6.52 -3.49 -2.56
C GLU A 73 -7.13 -4.63 -1.73
N GLU A 74 -6.48 -5.07 -0.65
CA GLU A 74 -7.07 -6.04 0.30
C GLU A 74 -8.31 -5.47 1.01
N PHE A 75 -8.38 -4.14 1.17
CA PHE A 75 -9.54 -3.47 1.76
C PHE A 75 -10.54 -2.97 0.73
N HIS A 76 -10.04 -2.49 -0.42
CA HIS A 76 -10.81 -1.85 -1.47
C HIS A 76 -10.29 -2.33 -2.83
N PRO A 77 -10.81 -3.44 -3.38
CA PRO A 77 -10.33 -4.00 -4.65
C PRO A 77 -10.45 -3.03 -5.84
N ASP A 78 -11.35 -2.05 -5.74
CA ASP A 78 -11.62 -1.01 -6.74
C ASP A 78 -10.73 0.25 -6.57
N ILE A 79 -9.77 0.26 -5.63
CA ILE A 79 -9.05 1.48 -5.25
C ILE A 79 -8.29 2.14 -6.42
N LEU A 80 -7.88 1.36 -7.43
CA LEU A 80 -7.15 1.85 -8.60
C LEU A 80 -8.04 2.18 -9.81
N GLU A 81 -9.36 1.96 -9.75
CA GLU A 81 -10.25 2.04 -10.94
C GLU A 81 -10.11 3.36 -11.72
N LYS A 82 -9.91 4.47 -11.00
CA LYS A 82 -9.81 5.83 -11.57
C LYS A 82 -8.38 6.25 -11.95
N PHE A 83 -7.39 5.39 -11.78
CA PHE A 83 -5.96 5.73 -11.87
C PHE A 83 -5.21 4.82 -12.84
N ALA A 84 -5.42 5.03 -14.15
CA ALA A 84 -4.86 4.20 -15.21
C ALA A 84 -3.32 4.08 -15.15
N ASN A 85 -2.61 5.17 -14.81
CA ASN A 85 -1.14 5.12 -14.72
C ASN A 85 -0.68 4.27 -13.53
N LEU A 86 -1.43 4.29 -12.41
CA LEU A 86 -1.15 3.42 -11.26
C LEU A 86 -1.45 1.94 -11.56
N GLN A 87 -2.51 1.64 -12.32
CA GLN A 87 -2.77 0.28 -12.77
C GLN A 87 -1.63 -0.25 -13.66
N ALA A 88 -1.17 0.57 -14.62
CA ALA A 88 -0.04 0.22 -15.48
C ALA A 88 1.26 0.06 -14.68
N PHE A 89 1.51 0.97 -13.74
CA PHE A 89 2.65 0.91 -12.83
C PHE A 89 2.66 -0.38 -11.99
N LYS A 90 1.54 -0.73 -11.34
CA LYS A 90 1.42 -1.97 -10.56
C LYS A 90 1.79 -3.19 -11.40
N LYS A 91 1.24 -3.31 -12.61
CA LYS A 91 1.54 -4.43 -13.52
C LYS A 91 3.04 -4.52 -13.84
N ARG A 92 3.66 -3.42 -14.26
CA ARG A 92 5.10 -3.39 -14.56
C ARG A 92 5.95 -3.76 -13.34
N MET A 93 5.62 -3.20 -12.18
CA MET A 93 6.35 -3.48 -10.94
C MET A 93 6.26 -4.95 -10.53
N GLN A 94 5.09 -5.59 -10.69
CA GLN A 94 4.90 -7.01 -10.42
C GLN A 94 5.65 -7.93 -11.41
N GLU A 95 6.03 -7.43 -12.58
CA GLU A 95 6.81 -8.19 -13.57
C GLU A 95 8.33 -8.17 -13.29
N ILE A 96 8.82 -7.26 -12.45
CA ILE A 96 10.23 -7.21 -12.05
C ILE A 96 10.61 -8.54 -11.39
N PRO A 97 11.64 -9.28 -11.86
CA PRO A 97 11.88 -10.66 -11.43
C PRO A 97 12.01 -10.85 -9.91
N THR A 98 12.67 -9.92 -9.22
CA THR A 98 12.86 -9.97 -7.77
C THR A 98 11.56 -9.72 -7.01
N ILE A 99 10.74 -8.76 -7.47
CA ILE A 99 9.42 -8.47 -6.90
C ILE A 99 8.48 -9.64 -7.18
N LYS A 100 8.44 -10.13 -8.42
CA LYS A 100 7.63 -11.29 -8.81
C LYS A 100 7.94 -12.50 -7.94
N LYS A 101 9.22 -12.80 -7.72
CA LYS A 101 9.66 -13.87 -6.81
C LYS A 101 9.24 -13.63 -5.37
N PHE A 102 9.29 -12.40 -4.88
CA PHE A 102 8.85 -12.04 -3.53
C PHE A 102 7.34 -12.23 -3.32
N LEU A 103 6.53 -11.94 -4.35
CA LEU A 103 5.07 -12.04 -4.34
C LEU A 103 4.52 -13.46 -4.62
N GLN A 104 5.36 -14.40 -5.05
CA GLN A 104 4.91 -15.77 -5.32
C GLN A 104 4.48 -16.50 -4.03
N PRO A 105 3.58 -17.49 -4.12
CA PRO A 105 3.25 -18.36 -2.99
C PRO A 105 4.52 -19.01 -2.40
N GLY A 106 4.65 -18.98 -1.07
CA GLY A 106 5.87 -19.41 -0.38
C GLY A 106 7.01 -18.38 -0.41
N GLY A 107 6.77 -17.19 -0.97
CA GLY A 107 7.64 -16.03 -0.84
C GLY A 107 7.70 -15.48 0.58
N GLN A 108 8.54 -14.46 0.78
CA GLN A 108 8.76 -13.85 2.10
C GLN A 108 7.71 -12.79 2.48
N ARG A 109 6.82 -12.41 1.54
CA ARG A 109 5.72 -11.47 1.81
C ARG A 109 4.83 -12.04 2.92
N GLN A 110 4.72 -11.29 4.00
CA GLN A 110 3.83 -11.66 5.10
C GLN A 110 2.37 -11.40 4.71
N PRO A 111 1.43 -12.23 5.20
CA PRO A 111 0.01 -11.96 5.04
C PRO A 111 -0.42 -10.76 5.88
N MET A 112 -1.66 -10.33 5.67
CA MET A 112 -2.29 -9.34 6.53
C MET A 112 -2.35 -9.82 7.99
N ALA A 113 -2.16 -8.90 8.93
CA ALA A 113 -2.09 -9.24 10.35
C ALA A 113 -3.40 -9.89 10.85
N ASP A 114 -3.25 -11.06 11.49
CA ASP A 114 -4.34 -11.81 12.10
C ASP A 114 -4.45 -11.53 13.61
N ASP A 115 -5.50 -12.07 14.25
CA ASP A 115 -5.74 -11.85 15.68
C ASP A 115 -4.61 -12.41 16.56
N VAL A 116 -3.93 -13.47 16.12
CA VAL A 116 -2.79 -14.06 16.83
C VAL A 116 -1.60 -13.11 16.82
N TYR A 117 -1.26 -12.55 15.67
CA TYR A 117 -0.21 -11.54 15.54
C TYR A 117 -0.56 -10.30 16.37
N ILE A 118 -1.78 -9.77 16.24
CA ILE A 118 -2.19 -8.55 16.94
C ILE A 118 -2.21 -8.73 18.46
N SER A 119 -2.70 -9.86 18.97
CA SER A 119 -2.65 -10.16 20.41
C SER A 119 -1.22 -10.28 20.93
N THR A 120 -0.33 -10.89 20.14
CA THR A 120 1.11 -11.00 20.47
C THR A 120 1.77 -9.62 20.55
N VAL A 121 1.53 -8.75 19.55
CA VAL A 121 2.06 -7.38 19.55
C VAL A 121 1.51 -6.57 20.73
N LYS A 122 0.19 -6.65 21.00
CA LYS A 122 -0.43 -5.99 22.16
C LYS A 122 0.24 -6.39 23.47
N LYS A 123 0.53 -7.68 23.64
CA LYS A 123 1.17 -8.21 24.84
C LYS A 123 2.63 -7.77 25.01
N LEU A 124 3.38 -7.61 23.92
CA LEU A 124 4.83 -7.33 23.98
C LEU A 124 5.17 -5.84 23.96
N VAL A 125 4.39 -5.03 23.25
CA VAL A 125 4.71 -3.61 22.98
C VAL A 125 3.89 -2.66 23.84
N PHE A 126 2.67 -3.05 24.22
CA PHE A 126 1.73 -2.19 24.95
C PHE A 126 1.53 -2.62 26.41
N SER A 127 2.37 -3.53 26.92
CA SER A 127 2.41 -3.96 28.32
C SER A 127 3.11 -2.97 29.24
#